data_AF-A0A359BD65-F1
#
_entry.id   AF-A0A359BD65-F1
#
_cell.length_a   1.000
_cell.length_b   1.000
_cell.length_c   1.000
_cell.angle_alpha   90.00
_cell.angle_beta   90.00
_cell.angle_gamma   90.00
#
_symmetry.space_group_name_H-M   'P 1'
#
loop_
_entity.id
_entity.type
_entity.pdbx_description
1 polymer ?
#
loop_
_entity_poly.entity_id
_entity_poly.type
_entity_poly.pdbx_seq_one_letter_code
_entity_poly.pdbx_strand_id
1 'polypeptide(L)'
;LETTQHIDWLSEPHSGERFDTATKPLWEFLDSLHPHLWRTGREFPDSAEVMMDLFADGLLDIALSFNPNDASQRIIDGRFASSVRTYVHDGGTIGNTHFLAIPFNTSARAGALVWINLLLSAEAQADKASPSVWGDPTVIDVMRLSEEDRVLFESVDLGLATLTSDALGMPLPEPHASWVEPLEVAWKARYFGQTR
;
A
#
# COMPACT_ATOMS: atom_id res chain seq x y z
N LEU A 1 12.78 -1.03 -7.50
CA LEU A 1 12.99 -2.05 -8.55
C LEU A 1 13.39 -1.39 -9.86
N GLU A 2 12.66 -0.39 -10.32
CA GLU A 2 12.90 0.29 -11.61
C GLU A 2 14.23 1.05 -11.72
N THR A 3 14.78 1.51 -10.60
CA THR A 3 16.00 2.33 -10.61
C THR A 3 17.27 1.51 -10.79
N THR A 4 17.26 0.21 -10.48
CA THR A 4 18.47 -0.63 -10.49
C THR A 4 18.42 -1.71 -11.56
N GLN A 5 19.56 -2.01 -12.17
CA GLN A 5 19.70 -3.16 -13.06
C GLN A 5 19.88 -4.48 -12.31
N HIS A 6 20.07 -4.43 -10.98
CA HIS A 6 20.34 -5.59 -10.12
C HIS A 6 19.11 -5.99 -9.29
N ILE A 7 17.95 -6.10 -9.95
CA ILE A 7 16.67 -6.44 -9.31
C ILE A 7 16.73 -7.80 -8.59
N ASP A 8 17.41 -8.75 -9.21
CA ASP A 8 17.71 -10.08 -8.69
C ASP A 8 18.42 -10.03 -7.33
N TRP A 9 19.33 -9.07 -7.11
CA TRP A 9 20.01 -8.93 -5.81
C TRP A 9 19.08 -8.46 -4.70
N LEU A 10 18.04 -7.69 -5.02
CA LEU A 10 17.05 -7.24 -4.04
C LEU A 10 16.17 -8.38 -3.56
N SER A 11 16.05 -9.47 -4.33
CA SER A 11 15.28 -10.66 -3.96
C SER A 11 16.07 -11.63 -3.06
N GLU A 12 17.39 -11.44 -2.95
CA GLU A 12 18.28 -12.21 -2.09
C GLU A 12 18.55 -11.48 -0.75
N PRO A 13 18.99 -12.22 0.30
CA PRO A 13 19.49 -11.60 1.51
C PRO A 13 20.53 -10.50 1.22
N HIS A 14 20.40 -9.40 1.94
CA HIS A 14 21.26 -8.22 1.81
C HIS A 14 22.73 -8.61 2.01
N SER A 15 23.59 -8.08 1.14
CA SER A 15 25.05 -8.11 1.30
C SER A 15 25.59 -6.69 1.24
N GLY A 16 26.40 -6.31 2.24
CA GLY A 16 27.01 -4.98 2.30
C GLY A 16 27.87 -4.66 1.07
N GLU A 17 28.49 -5.66 0.45
CA GLU A 17 29.28 -5.49 -0.78
C GLU A 17 28.44 -5.04 -1.99
N ARG A 18 27.13 -5.37 -1.98
CA ARG A 18 26.20 -5.05 -3.05
C ARG A 18 25.44 -3.75 -2.80
N PHE A 19 25.39 -3.28 -1.56
CA PHE A 19 24.47 -2.21 -1.13
C PHE A 19 24.63 -0.92 -1.95
N ASP A 20 25.85 -0.39 -2.04
CA ASP A 20 26.09 0.87 -2.74
C ASP A 20 25.77 0.76 -4.24
N THR A 21 26.15 -0.35 -4.87
CA THR A 21 25.88 -0.59 -6.30
C THR A 21 24.37 -0.73 -6.55
N ALA A 22 23.67 -1.49 -5.71
CA ALA A 22 22.24 -1.73 -5.88
C ALA A 22 21.39 -0.47 -5.62
N THR A 23 21.83 0.38 -4.67
CA THR A 23 21.04 1.53 -4.19
C THR A 23 21.45 2.87 -4.78
N LYS A 24 22.64 2.98 -5.41
CA LYS A 24 23.09 4.24 -6.02
C LYS A 24 22.04 4.91 -6.92
N PRO A 25 21.38 4.21 -7.86
CA PRO A 25 20.36 4.84 -8.69
C PRO A 25 19.12 5.29 -7.92
N LEU A 26 18.76 4.60 -6.83
CA LEU A 26 17.69 5.03 -5.93
C LEU A 26 18.03 6.37 -5.28
N TRP A 27 19.27 6.53 -4.78
CA TRP A 27 19.68 7.79 -4.16
C TRP A 27 19.76 8.93 -5.17
N GLU A 28 20.28 8.69 -6.37
CA GLU A 28 20.30 9.70 -7.44
C GLU A 28 18.89 10.17 -7.80
N PHE A 29 17.93 9.23 -7.88
CA PHE A 29 16.53 9.55 -8.10
C PHE A 29 15.94 10.37 -6.94
N LEU A 30 16.12 9.90 -5.70
CA LEU A 30 15.58 10.60 -4.52
C LEU A 30 16.20 11.99 -4.36
N ASP A 31 17.49 12.19 -4.63
CA ASP A 31 18.14 13.49 -4.58
C ASP A 31 17.52 14.45 -5.61
N SER A 32 17.15 13.96 -6.80
CA SER A 32 16.45 14.77 -7.81
C SER A 32 15.01 15.10 -7.43
N LEU A 33 14.36 14.23 -6.65
CA LEU A 33 12.97 14.38 -6.23
C LEU A 33 12.81 15.32 -5.03
N HIS A 34 13.75 15.31 -4.09
CA HIS A 34 13.66 16.06 -2.82
C HIS A 34 13.28 17.54 -2.95
N PRO A 35 13.83 18.31 -3.92
CA PRO A 35 13.44 19.71 -4.11
C PRO A 35 11.95 19.92 -4.41
N HIS A 36 11.27 18.90 -4.95
CA HIS A 36 9.86 18.91 -5.32
C HIS A 36 8.93 18.36 -4.23
N LEU A 37 9.49 17.75 -3.18
CA LEU A 37 8.69 17.25 -2.07
C LEU A 37 8.14 18.40 -1.23
N TRP A 38 7.09 18.09 -0.46
CA TRP A 38 6.52 19.01 0.52
C TRP A 38 7.62 19.63 1.39
N ARG A 39 7.58 20.97 1.54
CA ARG A 39 8.58 21.76 2.28
C ARG A 39 10.03 21.45 1.82
N THR A 40 10.21 21.18 0.53
CA THR A 40 11.51 20.89 -0.10
C THR A 40 12.19 19.65 0.51
N GLY A 41 11.40 18.68 0.97
CA GLY A 41 11.90 17.44 1.58
C GLY A 41 12.63 17.64 2.91
N ARG A 42 12.45 18.79 3.57
CA ARG A 42 13.02 19.07 4.90
C ARG A 42 12.15 18.52 6.04
N GLU A 43 10.87 18.31 5.74
CA GLU A 43 9.88 17.75 6.64
C GLU A 43 9.03 16.75 5.85
N PHE A 44 8.58 15.70 6.52
CA PHE A 44 7.72 14.67 5.96
C PHE A 44 6.45 14.58 6.81
N PRO A 45 5.30 14.20 6.23
CA PRO A 45 4.11 13.93 7.02
C PRO A 45 4.38 12.85 8.08
N ASP A 46 3.94 13.07 9.31
CA ASP A 46 4.17 12.15 10.43
C ASP A 46 3.41 10.82 10.30
N SER A 47 2.39 10.79 9.44
CA SER A 47 1.58 9.60 9.18
C SER A 47 0.90 9.64 7.81
N ALA A 48 0.36 8.50 7.39
CA ALA A 48 -0.47 8.41 6.20
C ALA A 48 -1.71 9.33 6.27
N GLU A 49 -2.39 9.40 7.42
CA GLU A 49 -3.54 10.31 7.56
C GLU A 49 -3.14 11.78 7.42
N VAL A 50 -2.02 12.20 7.99
CA VAL A 50 -1.53 13.58 7.83
C VAL A 50 -1.21 13.87 6.36
N MET A 51 -0.63 12.91 5.63
CA MET A 51 -0.40 13.04 4.19
C MET A 51 -1.72 13.22 3.42
N MET A 52 -2.76 12.46 3.78
CA MET A 52 -4.07 12.56 3.15
C MET A 52 -4.75 13.90 3.44
N ASP A 53 -4.62 14.44 4.65
CA ASP A 53 -5.16 15.76 4.98
C ASP A 53 -4.45 16.88 4.20
N LEU A 54 -3.11 16.81 4.08
CA LEU A 54 -2.34 17.76 3.25
C LEU A 54 -2.75 17.69 1.77
N PHE A 55 -3.05 16.49 1.26
CA PHE A 55 -3.58 16.31 -0.09
C PHE A 55 -5.01 16.87 -0.24
N ALA A 56 -5.89 16.63 0.74
CA ALA A 56 -7.24 17.19 0.74
C ALA A 56 -7.23 18.74 0.73
N ASP A 57 -6.29 19.34 1.46
CA ASP A 57 -6.08 20.79 1.50
C ASP A 57 -5.42 21.37 0.23
N GLY A 58 -5.05 20.51 -0.73
CA GLY A 58 -4.37 20.91 -1.97
C GLY A 58 -2.92 21.33 -1.78
N LEU A 59 -2.29 20.97 -0.65
CA LEU A 59 -0.87 21.21 -0.40
C LEU A 59 0.02 20.14 -1.05
N LEU A 60 -0.54 18.98 -1.40
CA LEU A 60 0.10 17.91 -2.16
C LEU A 60 -0.72 17.62 -3.42
N ASP A 61 -0.04 17.40 -4.53
CA ASP A 61 -0.67 16.91 -5.77
C ASP A 61 -0.86 15.39 -5.79
N ILE A 62 -0.12 14.66 -4.94
CA ILE A 62 -0.12 13.20 -4.85
C ILE A 62 -0.01 12.79 -3.37
N ALA A 63 -0.84 11.83 -2.96
CA ALA A 63 -0.71 11.11 -1.69
C ALA A 63 -0.54 9.61 -1.94
N LEU A 64 0.16 8.94 -1.03
CA LEU A 64 0.45 7.50 -1.11
C LEU A 64 -0.50 6.74 -0.19
N SER A 65 -1.21 5.76 -0.74
CA SER A 65 -2.08 4.86 0.03
C SER A 65 -1.66 3.40 -0.14
N PHE A 66 -1.85 2.61 0.91
CA PHE A 66 -1.73 1.15 0.88
C PHE A 66 -3.05 0.46 0.49
N ASN A 67 -4.16 1.19 0.44
CA ASN A 67 -5.45 0.64 0.04
C ASN A 67 -5.86 1.25 -1.32
N PRO A 68 -6.09 0.42 -2.36
CA PRO A 68 -6.46 0.90 -3.69
C PRO A 68 -7.80 1.65 -3.75
N ASN A 69 -8.67 1.47 -2.76
CA ASN A 69 -10.01 2.05 -2.69
C ASN A 69 -10.11 3.26 -1.75
N ASP A 70 -9.01 3.65 -1.09
CA ASP A 70 -8.95 4.75 -0.09
C ASP A 70 -9.50 6.07 -0.63
N ALA A 71 -9.18 6.39 -1.89
CA ALA A 71 -9.71 7.60 -2.54
C ALA A 71 -11.24 7.57 -2.66
N SER A 72 -11.84 6.44 -3.03
CA SER A 72 -13.30 6.30 -3.13
C SER A 72 -13.96 6.42 -1.76
N GLN A 73 -13.41 5.76 -0.73
CA GLN A 73 -13.90 5.89 0.65
C GLN A 73 -13.89 7.36 1.10
N ARG A 74 -12.78 8.08 0.91
CA ARG A 74 -12.67 9.49 1.33
C ARG A 74 -13.57 10.43 0.54
N ILE A 75 -13.91 10.10 -0.71
CA ILE A 75 -14.91 10.85 -1.49
C ILE A 75 -16.31 10.61 -0.90
N ILE A 76 -16.66 9.37 -0.55
CA ILE A 76 -17.93 9.03 0.09
C ILE A 76 -18.09 9.79 1.41
N ASP A 77 -17.03 9.87 2.21
CA ASP A 77 -16.99 10.59 3.48
C ASP A 77 -16.95 12.12 3.33
N GLY A 78 -16.88 12.65 2.10
CA GLY A 78 -16.78 14.08 1.83
C GLY A 78 -15.44 14.71 2.22
N ARG A 79 -14.41 13.90 2.48
CA ARG A 79 -13.04 14.37 2.79
C ARG A 79 -12.27 14.75 1.53
N PHE A 80 -12.50 14.04 0.41
CA PHE A 80 -11.87 14.31 -0.88
C PHE A 80 -12.87 14.84 -1.91
N ALA A 81 -12.39 15.68 -2.83
CA ALA A 81 -13.16 16.12 -3.97
C ALA A 81 -13.44 14.97 -4.94
N SER A 82 -14.61 14.98 -5.60
CA SER A 82 -14.99 13.95 -6.59
C SER A 82 -14.13 13.91 -7.85
N SER A 83 -13.19 14.85 -8.01
CA SER A 83 -12.18 14.86 -9.08
C SER A 83 -10.95 14.01 -8.77
N VAL A 84 -10.75 13.58 -7.51
CA VAL A 84 -9.61 12.75 -7.11
C VAL A 84 -9.71 11.37 -7.77
N ARG A 85 -8.57 10.81 -8.21
CA ARG A 85 -8.48 9.49 -8.83
C ARG A 85 -7.29 8.72 -8.27
N THR A 86 -7.46 7.41 -8.12
CA THR A 86 -6.35 6.49 -7.84
C THR A 86 -5.49 6.32 -9.09
N TYR A 87 -4.18 6.24 -8.89
CA TYR A 87 -3.18 6.07 -9.94
C TYR A 87 -2.19 4.97 -9.54
N VAL A 88 -1.82 4.14 -10.53
CA VAL A 88 -0.74 3.15 -10.43
C VAL A 88 0.20 3.36 -11.61
N HIS A 89 1.49 3.05 -11.43
CA HIS A 89 2.47 3.14 -12.52
C HIS A 89 2.25 2.04 -13.56
N ASP A 90 2.59 2.30 -14.83
CA ASP A 90 2.52 1.28 -15.90
C ASP A 90 3.35 0.03 -15.59
N GLY A 91 4.46 0.19 -14.86
CA GLY A 91 5.32 -0.90 -14.37
C GLY A 91 4.77 -1.64 -13.15
N GLY A 92 3.61 -1.24 -12.62
CA GLY A 92 3.03 -1.72 -11.38
C GLY A 92 3.57 -0.99 -10.15
N THR A 93 3.04 -1.34 -8.98
CA THR A 93 3.51 -0.85 -7.68
C THR A 93 3.95 -2.02 -6.80
N ILE A 94 4.70 -1.74 -5.74
CA ILE A 94 4.99 -2.76 -4.72
C ILE A 94 3.66 -3.24 -4.13
N GLY A 95 3.40 -4.54 -4.22
CA GLY A 95 2.23 -5.16 -3.61
C GLY A 95 2.57 -5.69 -2.22
N ASN A 96 1.71 -5.40 -1.25
CA ASN A 96 1.79 -5.98 0.08
C ASN A 96 0.55 -6.84 0.35
N THR A 97 0.68 -7.81 1.25
CA THR A 97 -0.43 -8.62 1.74
C THR A 97 -0.39 -8.66 3.25
N HIS A 98 -1.51 -8.33 3.88
CA HIS A 98 -1.70 -8.47 5.32
C HIS A 98 -2.23 -9.87 5.67
N PHE A 99 -1.83 -10.36 6.85
CA PHE A 99 -2.16 -11.69 7.33
C PHE A 99 -2.84 -11.63 8.70
N LEU A 100 -3.77 -12.56 8.93
CA LEU A 100 -4.28 -12.86 10.26
C LEU A 100 -3.43 -13.98 10.87
N ALA A 101 -2.91 -13.75 12.08
CA ALA A 101 -2.08 -14.72 12.80
C ALA A 101 -2.68 -15.04 14.18
N ILE A 102 -2.48 -16.28 14.63
CA ILE A 102 -2.82 -16.70 15.99
C ILE A 102 -1.50 -16.85 16.77
N PRO A 103 -1.25 -16.04 17.82
CA PRO A 103 -0.07 -16.18 18.65
C PRO A 103 0.02 -17.57 19.29
N PHE A 104 1.22 -18.14 19.38
CA PHE A 104 1.43 -19.51 19.87
C PHE A 104 0.96 -19.71 21.32
N ASN A 105 0.91 -18.65 22.11
CA ASN A 105 0.54 -18.64 23.53
C ASN A 105 -0.91 -18.17 23.80
N THR A 106 -1.77 -18.10 22.77
CA THR A 106 -3.17 -17.72 22.97
C THR A 106 -3.90 -18.70 23.90
N SER A 107 -4.72 -18.16 24.81
CA SER A 107 -5.61 -18.95 25.66
C SER A 107 -6.89 -19.41 24.94
N ALA A 108 -7.18 -18.85 23.75
CA ALA A 108 -8.45 -19.02 23.04
C ALA A 108 -8.28 -19.42 21.57
N ARG A 109 -7.40 -20.40 21.28
CA ARG A 109 -7.08 -20.83 19.91
C ARG A 109 -8.30 -21.22 19.07
N ALA A 110 -9.22 -21.99 19.65
CA ALA A 110 -10.42 -22.44 18.94
C ALA A 110 -11.33 -21.26 18.55
N GLY A 111 -11.52 -20.30 19.46
CA GLY A 111 -12.31 -19.09 19.19
C GLY A 111 -11.67 -18.22 18.10
N ALA A 112 -10.34 -18.07 18.13
CA ALA A 112 -9.62 -17.34 17.08
C ALA A 112 -9.79 -17.98 15.69
N LEU A 113 -9.79 -19.33 15.59
CA LEU A 113 -10.05 -20.02 14.32
C LEU A 113 -11.48 -19.80 13.82
N VAL A 114 -12.48 -19.83 14.71
CA VAL A 114 -13.87 -19.53 14.34
C VAL A 114 -13.99 -18.10 13.80
N TRP A 115 -13.35 -17.15 14.46
CA TRP A 115 -13.35 -15.75 14.02
C TRP A 115 -12.68 -15.56 12.66
N ILE A 116 -11.51 -16.17 12.43
CA ILE A 116 -10.82 -16.11 11.14
C ILE A 116 -11.69 -16.72 10.03
N ASN A 117 -12.34 -17.87 10.29
CA ASN A 117 -13.26 -18.47 9.32
C ASN A 117 -14.46 -17.56 9.01
N LEU A 118 -15.00 -16.87 10.02
CA LEU A 118 -16.08 -15.91 9.81
C LEU A 118 -15.60 -14.74 8.94
N LEU A 119 -14.41 -14.19 9.21
CA LEU A 119 -13.84 -13.11 8.39
C LEU A 119 -13.60 -13.53 6.93
N LEU A 120 -13.48 -14.82 6.64
CA LEU A 120 -13.34 -15.38 5.29
C LEU A 120 -14.68 -15.70 4.61
N SER A 121 -15.82 -15.43 5.25
CA SER A 121 -17.14 -15.61 4.62
C SER A 121 -17.35 -14.63 3.46
N ALA A 122 -18.21 -14.99 2.51
CA ALA A 122 -18.54 -14.14 1.38
C ALA A 122 -19.12 -12.78 1.83
N GLU A 123 -20.04 -12.80 2.78
CA GLU A 123 -20.64 -11.59 3.38
C GLU A 123 -19.57 -10.68 4.00
N ALA A 124 -18.72 -11.21 4.90
CA ALA A 124 -17.68 -10.41 5.55
C ALA A 124 -16.67 -9.85 4.53
N GLN A 125 -16.36 -10.60 3.47
CA GLN A 125 -15.43 -10.17 2.43
C GLN A 125 -16.04 -9.15 1.47
N ALA A 126 -17.35 -9.25 1.16
CA ALA A 126 -18.06 -8.23 0.38
C ALA A 126 -18.19 -6.91 1.16
N ASP A 127 -18.53 -6.98 2.45
CA ASP A 127 -18.56 -5.82 3.35
C ASP A 127 -17.17 -5.19 3.47
N LYS A 128 -16.12 -6.00 3.65
CA LYS A 128 -14.74 -5.53 3.68
C LYS A 128 -14.36 -4.80 2.39
N ALA A 129 -14.74 -5.33 1.23
CA ALA A 129 -14.46 -4.71 -0.08
C ALA A 129 -15.22 -3.40 -0.32
N SER A 130 -16.34 -3.17 0.38
CA SER A 130 -17.15 -1.97 0.25
C SER A 130 -16.42 -0.73 0.79
N PRO A 131 -16.13 0.29 -0.04
CA PRO A 131 -15.50 1.54 0.41
C PRO A 131 -16.35 2.33 1.40
N SER A 132 -17.66 2.08 1.45
CA SER A 132 -18.56 2.69 2.45
C SER A 132 -18.42 2.07 3.85
N VAL A 133 -17.67 0.98 4.00
CA VAL A 133 -17.49 0.24 5.26
C VAL A 133 -16.02 0.16 5.64
N TRP A 134 -15.20 -0.52 4.82
CA TRP A 134 -13.76 -0.69 5.06
C TRP A 134 -12.97 -0.38 3.78
N GLY A 135 -13.37 -0.95 2.64
CA GLY A 135 -12.77 -0.69 1.33
C GLY A 135 -11.53 -1.52 1.02
N ASP A 136 -11.04 -2.38 1.91
CA ASP A 136 -9.93 -3.27 1.55
C ASP A 136 -10.40 -4.37 0.58
N PRO A 137 -9.69 -4.66 -0.52
CA PRO A 137 -10.04 -5.74 -1.43
C PRO A 137 -10.21 -7.10 -0.75
N THR A 138 -11.07 -7.92 -1.34
CA THR A 138 -11.31 -9.29 -0.89
C THR A 138 -10.08 -10.18 -1.13
N VAL A 139 -9.90 -11.19 -0.27
CA VAL A 139 -8.86 -12.22 -0.40
C VAL A 139 -9.40 -13.58 -0.88
N ILE A 140 -10.71 -13.68 -1.11
CA ILE A 140 -11.33 -14.91 -1.61
C ILE A 140 -11.57 -14.82 -3.11
N ASP A 141 -11.53 -15.98 -3.78
CA ASP A 141 -11.78 -16.07 -5.21
C ASP A 141 -13.30 -16.04 -5.47
N VAL A 142 -13.80 -14.88 -5.89
CA VAL A 142 -15.22 -14.63 -6.18
C VAL A 142 -15.76 -15.56 -7.26
N MET A 143 -14.92 -16.01 -8.22
CA MET A 143 -15.35 -16.90 -9.30
C MET A 143 -15.65 -18.32 -8.82
N ARG A 144 -15.19 -18.68 -7.62
CA ARG A 144 -15.43 -20.00 -7.00
C ARG A 144 -16.60 -20.00 -6.03
N LEU A 145 -17.25 -18.87 -5.83
CA LEU A 145 -18.39 -18.74 -4.94
C LEU A 145 -19.68 -19.28 -5.57
N SER A 146 -20.68 -19.52 -4.72
CA SER A 146 -22.04 -19.79 -5.17
C SER A 146 -22.61 -18.56 -5.90
N GLU A 147 -23.64 -18.75 -6.72
CA GLU A 147 -24.30 -17.62 -7.40
C GLU A 147 -24.88 -16.62 -6.39
N GLU A 148 -25.48 -17.11 -5.30
CA GLU A 148 -26.01 -16.28 -4.21
C GLU A 148 -24.94 -15.41 -3.58
N ASP A 149 -23.77 -15.98 -3.29
CA ASP A 149 -22.64 -15.26 -2.70
C ASP A 149 -21.98 -14.28 -3.69
N ARG A 150 -21.93 -14.62 -4.99
CA ARG A 150 -21.37 -13.73 -6.02
C ARG A 150 -22.13 -12.42 -6.13
N VAL A 151 -23.46 -12.49 -6.00
CA VAL A 151 -24.33 -11.30 -6.03
C VAL A 151 -23.95 -10.29 -4.93
N LEU A 152 -23.45 -10.74 -3.78
CA LEU A 152 -22.98 -9.85 -2.72
C LEU A 152 -21.87 -8.91 -3.24
N PHE A 153 -20.89 -9.43 -3.98
CA PHE A 153 -19.79 -8.65 -4.55
C PHE A 153 -20.24 -7.78 -5.72
N GLU A 154 -21.11 -8.30 -6.59
CA GLU A 154 -21.64 -7.56 -7.74
C GLU A 154 -22.48 -6.33 -7.31
N SER A 155 -23.04 -6.37 -6.09
CA SER A 155 -23.81 -5.27 -5.50
C SER A 155 -22.97 -4.17 -4.85
N VAL A 156 -21.65 -4.39 -4.66
CA VAL A 156 -20.77 -3.42 -4.01
C VAL A 156 -20.49 -2.24 -4.94
N ASP A 157 -20.92 -1.04 -4.52
CA ASP A 157 -20.49 0.20 -5.16
C ASP A 157 -19.05 0.51 -4.75
N LEU A 158 -18.11 0.21 -5.63
CA LEU A 158 -16.69 0.48 -5.43
C LEU A 158 -16.33 1.97 -5.53
N GLY A 159 -17.24 2.83 -5.97
CA GLY A 159 -16.99 4.26 -6.09
C GLY A 159 -16.09 4.66 -7.26
N LEU A 160 -16.18 5.93 -7.62
CA LEU A 160 -15.66 6.48 -8.88
C LEU A 160 -14.14 6.61 -8.98
N ALA A 161 -13.40 6.46 -7.87
CA ALA A 161 -11.96 6.54 -7.83
C ALA A 161 -11.29 5.16 -7.69
N THR A 162 -12.07 4.08 -7.62
CA THR A 162 -11.55 2.72 -7.47
C THR A 162 -11.18 2.16 -8.84
N LEU A 163 -9.99 1.58 -8.92
CA LEU A 163 -9.51 0.90 -10.12
C LEU A 163 -10.07 -0.52 -10.19
N THR A 164 -10.29 -1.01 -11.41
CA THR A 164 -10.60 -2.42 -11.64
C THR A 164 -9.36 -3.29 -11.33
N SER A 165 -9.57 -4.59 -11.09
CA SER A 165 -8.46 -5.53 -10.89
C SER A 165 -7.44 -5.50 -12.05
N ASP A 166 -7.91 -5.36 -13.29
CA ASP A 166 -7.03 -5.27 -14.46
C ASP A 166 -6.25 -3.95 -14.49
N ALA A 167 -6.88 -2.85 -14.07
CA ALA A 167 -6.25 -1.52 -14.05
C ALA A 167 -5.23 -1.34 -12.91
N LEU A 168 -5.32 -2.14 -11.84
CA LEU A 168 -4.30 -2.19 -10.78
C LEU A 168 -2.97 -2.79 -11.26
N GLY A 169 -3.00 -3.56 -12.35
CA GLY A 169 -1.81 -4.17 -12.93
C GLY A 169 -1.22 -5.30 -12.08
N MET A 170 0.00 -5.72 -12.43
CA MET A 170 0.70 -6.78 -11.71
C MET A 170 1.48 -6.18 -10.52
N PRO A 171 1.25 -6.65 -9.28
CA PRO A 171 2.03 -6.19 -8.14
C PRO A 171 3.49 -6.62 -8.27
N LEU A 172 4.39 -5.71 -7.91
CA LEU A 172 5.82 -5.95 -7.81
C LEU A 172 6.17 -6.53 -6.44
N PRO A 173 7.14 -7.46 -6.36
CA PRO A 173 7.56 -8.03 -5.09
C PRO A 173 8.31 -7.02 -4.21
N GLU A 174 8.19 -7.15 -2.90
CA GLU A 174 9.07 -6.46 -1.96
C GLU A 174 10.51 -6.99 -2.05
N PRO A 175 11.53 -6.15 -1.79
CA PRO A 175 12.87 -6.65 -1.53
C PRO A 175 12.88 -7.65 -0.37
N HIS A 176 13.88 -8.53 -0.34
CA HIS A 176 14.11 -9.42 0.80
C HIS A 176 14.20 -8.60 2.10
N ALA A 177 13.51 -9.05 3.15
CA ALA A 177 13.29 -8.27 4.37
C ALA A 177 14.57 -7.71 5.02
N SER A 178 15.71 -8.39 4.86
CA SER A 178 17.03 -7.92 5.32
C SER A 178 17.51 -6.60 4.71
N TRP A 179 16.90 -6.13 3.61
CA TRP A 179 17.23 -4.85 2.98
C TRP A 179 16.59 -3.65 3.69
N VAL A 180 15.49 -3.86 4.44
CA VAL A 180 14.70 -2.78 5.04
C VAL A 180 15.56 -1.94 5.99
N GLU A 181 16.20 -2.57 6.98
CA GLU A 181 16.99 -1.85 7.99
C GLU A 181 18.17 -1.07 7.37
N PRO A 182 19.03 -1.66 6.50
CA PRO A 182 20.10 -0.92 5.83
C PRO A 182 19.59 0.27 5.00
N LEU A 183 18.49 0.10 4.26
CA LEU A 183 17.88 1.18 3.47
C LEU A 183 17.38 2.31 4.36
N GLU A 184 16.70 1.99 5.46
CA GLU A 184 16.21 3.00 6.41
C GLU A 184 17.35 3.79 7.04
N VAL A 185 18.43 3.11 7.47
CA VAL A 185 19.60 3.77 8.06
C VAL A 185 20.23 4.73 7.06
N ALA A 186 20.43 4.29 5.81
CA ALA A 186 20.99 5.12 4.76
C ALA A 186 20.08 6.31 4.41
N TRP A 187 18.77 6.09 4.32
CA TRP A 187 17.80 7.15 4.03
C TRP A 187 17.75 8.20 5.14
N LYS A 188 17.68 7.77 6.41
CA LYS A 188 17.73 8.67 7.58
C LYS A 188 19.04 9.47 7.60
N ALA A 189 20.20 8.84 7.37
CA ALA A 189 21.47 9.56 7.35
C ALA A 189 21.58 10.61 6.23
N ARG A 190 20.90 10.39 5.10
CA ARG A 190 20.89 11.32 3.97
C ARG A 190 19.95 12.50 4.19
N TYR A 191 18.74 12.25 4.70
CA TYR A 191 17.65 13.22 4.65
C TYR A 191 17.17 13.71 6.03
N PHE A 192 17.54 13.03 7.12
CA PHE A 192 17.18 13.42 8.48
C PHE A 192 18.40 13.97 9.21
N GLY A 193 18.24 15.13 9.86
CA GLY A 193 19.29 15.72 10.71
C GLY A 193 20.37 16.51 9.98
N GLN A 194 20.24 16.78 8.68
CA GLN A 194 21.09 17.76 8.00
C GLN A 194 20.52 19.17 8.17
N THR A 195 20.75 19.77 9.33
CA THR A 195 20.69 21.22 9.46
C THR A 195 21.79 21.81 8.57
N ARG A 196 21.43 22.32 7.39
CA ARG A 196 22.27 23.25 6.62
C ARG A 196 21.68 24.64 6.70
#